data_AF-A0A285CR54-F1
#
_entry.id   AF-A0A285CR54-F1
#
_cell.length_a   1.000
_cell.length_b   1.000
_cell.length_c   1.000
_cell.angle_alpha   90.00
_cell.angle_beta   90.00
_cell.angle_gamma   90.00
#
_symmetry.space_group_name_H-M   'P 1'
#
loop_
_entity.id
_entity.type
_entity.pdbx_description
1 polymer ?
#
loop_
_entity_poly.entity_id
_entity_poly.type
_entity_poly.pdbx_seq_one_letter_code
_entity_poly.pdbx_strand_id
1 'polypeptide(L)'
;MEPEELDAVVKIIETVEFKDVEINQDGQAPIHAHLYGREEFKEGQIGYRVDADWNSILGDEEGDWQDDWYVIGYNLDTGDPLFVDVTEVEFPVFTAENGKGEWNPTRLFNSLDDVINHVKEGDS
;
A
#
# COMPACT_ATOMS: atom_id res chain seq x y z
N MET A 1 3.16 -16.88 -11.54
CA MET A 1 2.53 -15.86 -12.40
C MET A 1 2.07 -14.81 -11.43
N GLU A 2 2.56 -13.58 -11.53
CA GLU A 2 1.99 -12.50 -10.74
C GLU A 2 0.51 -12.34 -11.14
N PRO A 3 -0.40 -12.07 -10.19
CA PRO A 3 -1.81 -11.84 -10.51
C PRO A 3 -1.94 -10.74 -11.58
N GLU A 4 -2.88 -10.89 -12.52
CA GLU A 4 -3.10 -9.87 -13.56
C GLU A 4 -3.47 -8.51 -12.94
N GLU A 5 -4.11 -8.57 -11.78
CA GLU A 5 -4.50 -7.45 -10.92
C GLU A 5 -3.27 -6.67 -10.42
N LEU A 6 -2.16 -7.36 -10.15
CA LEU A 6 -0.95 -6.73 -9.64
C LEU A 6 -0.28 -5.84 -10.68
N ASP A 7 -0.23 -6.30 -11.93
CA ASP A 7 0.29 -5.50 -13.03
C ASP A 7 -0.61 -4.28 -13.31
N ALA A 8 -1.93 -4.39 -13.09
CA ALA A 8 -2.84 -3.25 -13.16
C ALA A 8 -2.54 -2.21 -12.07
N VAL A 9 -2.39 -2.64 -10.81
CA VAL A 9 -2.03 -1.76 -9.69
C VAL A 9 -0.71 -1.04 -9.95
N VAL A 10 0.33 -1.77 -10.36
CA VAL A 10 1.64 -1.17 -10.64
C VAL A 10 1.56 -0.18 -11.80
N LYS A 11 0.84 -0.49 -12.88
CA LYS A 11 0.65 0.43 -14.02
C LYS A 11 -0.04 1.73 -13.59
N ILE A 12 -1.02 1.63 -12.70
CA ILE A 12 -1.73 2.79 -12.15
C ILE A 12 -0.76 3.66 -11.34
N ILE A 13 0.02 3.07 -10.43
CA ILE A 13 1.04 3.79 -9.64
C ILE A 13 2.15 4.39 -10.52
N GLU A 14 2.53 3.71 -11.62
CA GLU A 14 3.52 4.20 -12.59
C GLU A 14 3.05 5.49 -13.31
N THR A 15 1.75 5.81 -13.29
CA THR A 15 1.24 7.08 -13.83
C THR A 15 1.57 8.28 -12.95
N VAL A 16 1.87 8.06 -11.67
CA VAL A 16 2.27 9.12 -10.74
C VAL A 16 3.71 9.52 -11.00
N GLU A 17 3.90 10.81 -11.32
CA GLU A 17 5.21 11.40 -11.68
C GLU A 17 6.22 11.31 -10.53
N PHE A 18 5.78 11.56 -9.30
CA PHE A 18 6.60 11.52 -8.09
C PHE A 18 6.20 10.35 -7.20
N LYS A 19 7.17 9.69 -6.58
CA LYS A 19 6.90 8.58 -5.64
C LYS A 19 6.69 9.08 -4.22
N ASP A 20 7.40 10.13 -3.84
CA ASP A 20 7.14 10.85 -2.60
C ASP A 20 5.99 11.84 -2.83
N VAL A 21 4.87 11.57 -2.19
CA VAL A 21 3.60 12.26 -2.40
C VAL A 21 2.99 12.72 -1.09
N GLU A 22 2.27 13.82 -1.16
CA GLU A 22 1.32 14.21 -0.14
C GLU A 22 -0.08 13.72 -0.51
N ILE A 23 -0.67 12.88 0.33
CA ILE A 23 -2.01 12.33 0.18
C ILE A 23 -2.95 13.11 1.11
N ASN A 24 -3.89 13.84 0.51
CA ASN A 24 -4.82 14.69 1.24
C ASN A 24 -6.13 13.94 1.53
N GLN A 25 -6.55 13.89 2.80
CA GLN A 25 -7.84 13.37 3.22
C GLN A 25 -8.67 14.45 3.93
N ASP A 26 -9.98 14.46 3.65
CA ASP A 26 -10.89 15.45 4.22
C ASP A 26 -10.91 15.40 5.76
N GLY A 27 -10.58 16.53 6.38
CA GLY A 27 -10.62 16.70 7.84
C GLY A 27 -9.47 16.02 8.60
N GLN A 28 -8.44 15.51 7.90
CA GLN A 28 -7.26 14.88 8.50
C GLN A 28 -5.99 15.61 8.10
N ALA A 29 -4.90 15.37 8.83
CA ALA A 29 -3.58 15.84 8.41
C ALA A 29 -3.18 15.12 7.11
N PRO A 30 -2.42 15.79 6.22
CA PRO A 30 -1.88 15.15 5.04
C PRO A 30 -0.98 13.97 5.45
N ILE A 31 -1.02 12.92 4.64
CA ILE A 31 -0.12 11.77 4.77
C ILE A 31 1.03 11.97 3.79
N HIS A 32 2.26 12.04 4.28
CA HIS A 32 3.45 11.98 3.43
C HIS A 32 3.77 10.52 3.18
N ALA A 33 3.74 10.09 1.93
CA ALA A 33 3.91 8.68 1.56
C ALA A 33 4.91 8.52 0.43
N HIS A 34 5.63 7.40 0.45
CA HIS A 34 6.40 6.92 -0.68
C HIS A 34 5.64 5.79 -1.36
N LEU A 35 5.33 5.93 -2.65
CA LEU A 35 4.68 4.90 -3.48
C LEU A 35 5.73 4.08 -4.22
N TYR A 36 5.64 2.76 -4.14
CA TYR A 36 6.60 1.86 -4.78
C TYR A 36 6.51 1.90 -6.30
N GLY A 37 7.65 2.10 -6.96
CA GLY A 37 7.81 1.77 -8.36
C GLY A 37 7.84 0.26 -8.58
N ARG A 38 7.80 -0.17 -9.85
CA ARG A 38 7.86 -1.58 -10.24
C ARG A 38 9.09 -2.32 -9.69
N GLU A 39 10.22 -1.64 -9.60
CA GLU A 39 11.47 -2.23 -9.09
C GLU A 39 11.42 -2.46 -7.58
N GLU A 40 10.70 -1.61 -6.84
CA GLU A 40 10.60 -1.65 -5.38
C GLU A 40 9.46 -2.55 -4.90
N PHE A 41 8.44 -2.74 -5.75
CA PHE A 41 7.20 -3.43 -5.41
C PHE A 41 7.43 -4.80 -4.77
N LYS A 42 8.36 -5.58 -5.34
CA LYS A 42 8.67 -6.93 -4.84
C LYS A 42 9.31 -6.89 -3.44
N GLU A 43 10.28 -6.01 -3.23
CA GLU A 43 10.97 -5.88 -1.95
C GLU A 43 10.07 -5.24 -0.88
N GLY A 44 9.14 -4.38 -1.29
CA GLY A 44 8.12 -3.78 -0.43
C GLY A 44 7.17 -4.78 0.24
N GLN A 45 7.14 -6.05 -0.21
CA GLN A 45 6.33 -7.09 0.42
C GLN A 45 7.03 -7.77 1.62
N ILE A 46 8.33 -7.50 1.83
CA ILE A 46 9.11 -8.06 2.93
C ILE A 46 8.61 -7.49 4.27
N GLY A 47 8.34 -8.37 5.23
CA GLY A 47 7.75 -8.04 6.53
C GLY A 47 6.22 -8.12 6.57
N TYR A 48 5.58 -8.35 5.42
CA TYR A 48 4.11 -8.46 5.31
C TYR A 48 3.69 -9.80 4.71
N ARG A 49 4.11 -10.06 3.47
CA ARG A 49 3.78 -11.30 2.76
C ARG A 49 4.89 -12.33 2.87
N VAL A 50 6.14 -11.86 2.90
CA VAL A 50 7.34 -12.69 2.98
C VAL A 50 8.31 -12.19 4.04
N ASP A 51 9.11 -13.07 4.62
CA ASP A 51 10.25 -12.68 5.46
C ASP A 51 11.48 -12.28 4.60
N ALA A 52 12.57 -11.91 5.27
CA ALA A 52 13.83 -11.52 4.62
C ALA A 52 14.50 -12.66 3.81
N ASP A 53 14.11 -13.91 4.08
CA ASP A 53 14.57 -15.12 3.38
C ASP A 53 13.59 -15.54 2.26
N TRP A 54 12.58 -14.72 1.97
CA TRP A 54 11.51 -14.95 0.99
C TRP A 54 10.56 -16.12 1.32
N ASN A 55 10.46 -16.52 2.59
CA ASN A 55 9.44 -17.47 3.02
C ASN A 55 8.12 -16.73 3.24
N SER A 56 7.01 -17.36 2.86
CA SER A 56 5.67 -16.83 3.14
C SER A 56 5.44 -16.70 4.65
N ILE A 57 4.92 -15.55 5.08
CA ILE A 57 4.51 -15.28 6.45
C ILE A 57 3.03 -14.87 6.55
N LEU A 58 2.28 -15.07 5.46
CA LEU A 58 0.82 -14.98 5.44
C LEU A 58 0.21 -15.95 6.46
N GLY A 59 -0.91 -15.54 7.02
CA GLY A 59 -1.67 -16.36 7.96
C GLY A 59 -3.17 -16.29 7.70
N ASP A 60 -3.89 -17.26 8.25
CA ASP A 60 -5.34 -17.43 8.07
C ASP A 60 -6.13 -16.95 9.31
N GLU A 61 -5.47 -16.40 10.33
CA GLU A 61 -6.10 -15.94 11.56
C GLU A 61 -6.57 -14.47 11.46
N GLU A 62 -7.51 -14.10 12.32
CA GLU A 62 -7.95 -12.70 12.42
C GLU A 62 -6.78 -11.82 12.86
N GLY A 63 -6.53 -10.73 12.12
CA GLY A 63 -5.37 -9.87 12.34
C GLY A 63 -4.12 -10.28 11.57
N ASP A 64 -4.13 -11.41 10.85
CA ASP A 64 -3.04 -11.74 9.94
C ASP A 64 -3.08 -10.91 8.67
N TRP A 65 -1.90 -10.77 8.04
CA TRP A 65 -1.80 -10.18 6.71
C TRP A 65 -2.43 -11.11 5.67
N GLN A 66 -3.36 -10.58 4.88
CA GLN A 66 -4.16 -11.37 3.95
C GLN A 66 -3.43 -11.63 2.62
N ASP A 67 -3.71 -12.78 1.98
CA ASP A 67 -3.09 -13.15 0.70
C ASP A 67 -3.42 -12.18 -0.44
N ASP A 68 -4.53 -11.47 -0.35
CA ASP A 68 -4.93 -10.49 -1.36
C ASP A 68 -4.46 -9.05 -1.04
N TRP A 69 -3.76 -8.85 0.08
CA TRP A 69 -3.21 -7.55 0.46
C TRP A 69 -1.79 -7.37 -0.06
N TYR A 70 -1.61 -6.30 -0.82
CA TYR A 70 -0.33 -5.96 -1.44
C TYR A 70 0.09 -4.54 -1.06
N VAL A 71 1.30 -4.42 -0.53
CA VAL A 71 1.86 -3.13 -0.13
C VAL A 71 2.25 -2.35 -1.38
N ILE A 72 1.75 -1.12 -1.49
CA ILE A 72 1.99 -0.20 -2.60
C ILE A 72 2.89 0.98 -2.20
N GLY A 73 3.23 1.09 -0.92
CA GLY A 73 4.03 2.18 -0.39
C GLY A 73 4.04 2.20 1.14
N TYR A 74 4.57 3.25 1.71
CA TYR A 74 4.58 3.46 3.16
C TYR A 74 4.48 4.94 3.51
N ASN A 75 3.94 5.21 4.69
CA ASN A 75 3.90 6.54 5.29
C ASN A 75 5.32 6.92 5.74
N LEU A 76 5.85 8.04 5.25
CA LEU A 76 7.18 8.55 5.56
C LEU A 76 7.35 8.95 7.03
N ASP A 77 6.27 9.39 7.69
CA ASP A 77 6.31 9.86 9.07
C ASP A 77 6.23 8.70 10.09
N THR A 78 5.44 7.68 9.79
CA THR A 78 5.16 6.58 10.74
C THR A 78 5.81 5.25 10.35
N GLY A 79 6.13 5.06 9.07
CA GLY A 79 6.56 3.79 8.52
C GLY A 79 5.41 2.79 8.31
N ASP A 80 4.16 3.20 8.51
CA ASP A 80 3.01 2.33 8.31
C ASP A 80 2.82 2.01 6.82
N PRO A 81 2.43 0.78 6.47
CA PRO A 81 2.18 0.41 5.09
C PRO A 81 0.99 1.18 4.51
N LEU A 82 1.06 1.44 3.21
CA LEU A 82 -0.08 1.69 2.35
C LEU A 82 -0.25 0.46 1.46
N PHE A 83 -1.44 -0.12 1.42
CA PHE A 83 -1.69 -1.37 0.70
C PHE A 83 -3.07 -1.39 0.04
N VAL A 84 -3.21 -2.25 -0.97
CA VAL A 84 -4.48 -2.50 -1.66
C VAL A 84 -4.98 -3.90 -1.39
N ASP A 85 -6.29 -4.06 -1.44
CA ASP A 85 -6.93 -5.37 -1.61
C ASP A 85 -7.18 -5.60 -3.10
N VAL A 86 -6.50 -6.59 -3.69
CA VAL A 86 -6.58 -6.86 -5.13
C VAL A 86 -7.82 -7.66 -5.54
N THR A 87 -8.59 -8.18 -4.59
CA THR A 87 -9.86 -8.87 -4.89
C THR A 87 -11.01 -7.91 -5.19
N GLU A 88 -10.84 -6.65 -4.79
CA GLU A 88 -11.83 -5.59 -4.93
C GLU A 88 -11.59 -4.82 -6.24
N VAL A 89 -12.67 -4.60 -7.01
CA VAL A 89 -12.61 -4.08 -8.38
C VAL A 89 -11.92 -2.72 -8.50
N GLU A 90 -12.05 -1.87 -7.49
CA GLU A 90 -11.53 -0.49 -7.50
C GLU A 90 -10.16 -0.36 -6.80
N PHE A 91 -9.60 -1.46 -6.28
CA PHE A 91 -8.36 -1.46 -5.50
C PHE A 91 -8.39 -0.43 -4.35
N PRO A 92 -9.32 -0.55 -3.39
CA PRO A 92 -9.36 0.32 -2.23
C PRO A 92 -8.01 0.32 -1.50
N VAL A 93 -7.60 1.51 -1.05
CA VAL A 93 -6.30 1.72 -0.40
C VAL A 93 -6.50 1.83 1.11
N PHE A 94 -5.66 1.10 1.83
CA PHE A 94 -5.69 1.00 3.29
C PHE A 94 -4.33 1.35 3.88
N THR A 95 -4.34 1.66 5.16
CA THR A 95 -3.15 1.68 6.03
C THR A 95 -3.42 0.89 7.29
N ALA A 96 -2.37 0.46 7.99
CA ALA A 96 -2.51 -0.24 9.26
C ALA A 96 -1.32 0.10 10.16
N GLU A 97 -1.57 0.43 11.42
CA GLU A 97 -0.50 0.72 12.39
C GLU A 97 0.40 -0.50 12.57
N ASN A 98 1.69 -0.34 12.29
CA ASN A 98 2.66 -1.41 12.51
C ASN A 98 2.98 -1.58 14.02
N GLY A 99 3.05 -2.82 14.50
CA GLY A 99 3.67 -3.13 15.81
C GLY A 99 2.77 -3.61 16.95
N LYS A 100 1.51 -3.97 16.71
CA LYS A 100 0.62 -4.55 17.75
C LYS A 100 0.40 -6.06 17.65
N GLY A 101 1.05 -6.74 16.71
CA GLY A 101 0.92 -8.19 16.50
C GLY A 101 -0.31 -8.59 15.66
N GLU A 102 -1.21 -7.65 15.37
CA GLU A 102 -2.37 -7.81 14.51
C GLU A 102 -2.47 -6.62 13.55
N TRP A 103 -2.82 -6.88 12.30
CA TRP A 103 -3.06 -5.89 11.25
C TRP A 103 -4.54 -5.47 11.24
N ASN A 104 -4.78 -4.21 11.59
CA ASN A 104 -6.12 -3.63 11.61
C ASN A 104 -6.23 -2.59 10.48
N PRO A 105 -6.80 -2.95 9.31
CA PRO A 105 -6.84 -2.07 8.14
C PRO A 105 -7.77 -0.88 8.38
N THR A 106 -7.25 0.31 8.15
CA THR A 106 -8.02 1.56 8.06
C THR A 106 -8.07 1.99 6.61
N ARG A 107 -9.28 2.06 6.05
CA ARG A 107 -9.47 2.48 4.66
C ARG A 107 -9.14 3.97 4.52
N LEU A 108 -8.23 4.28 3.60
CA LEU A 108 -7.91 5.65 3.22
C LEU A 108 -8.77 6.10 2.04
N PHE A 109 -8.86 5.27 0.99
CA PHE A 109 -9.59 5.59 -0.24
C PHE A 109 -10.41 4.39 -0.71
N ASN A 110 -11.51 4.66 -1.42
CA ASN A 110 -12.34 3.61 -2.00
C ASN A 110 -11.74 3.06 -3.30
N SER A 111 -10.84 3.82 -3.94
CA SER A 111 -10.14 3.38 -5.14
C SER A 111 -8.70 3.88 -5.20
N LEU A 112 -7.86 3.15 -5.94
CA LEU A 112 -6.50 3.60 -6.22
C LEU A 112 -6.48 4.84 -7.13
N ASP A 113 -7.46 4.98 -8.02
CA ASP A 113 -7.65 6.20 -8.83
C ASP A 113 -7.94 7.43 -7.95
N ASP A 114 -8.70 7.27 -6.86
CA ASP A 114 -8.93 8.36 -5.91
C ASP A 114 -7.62 8.81 -5.26
N VAL A 115 -6.70 7.88 -4.94
CA VAL A 115 -5.37 8.26 -4.44
C VAL A 115 -4.67 9.16 -5.45
N ILE A 116 -4.63 8.76 -6.72
CA ILE A 116 -3.97 9.54 -7.79
C ILE A 116 -4.60 10.91 -7.96
N ASN A 117 -5.91 11.04 -7.76
CA ASN A 117 -6.57 12.35 -7.82
C ASN A 117 -6.25 13.25 -6.61
N HIS A 118 -5.79 12.68 -5.51
CA HIS A 118 -5.49 13.38 -4.25
C HIS A 118 -3.98 13.46 -3.93
N VAL A 119 -3.12 12.83 -4.72
CA VAL A 119 -1.67 12.99 -4.60
C VAL A 119 -1.22 14.33 -5.14
N LYS A 120 -0.27 14.94 -4.43
CA LYS A 120 0.54 16.07 -4.91
C LYS A 120 2.00 15.72 -4.68
N GLU A 121 2.89 16.44 -5.35
CA GLU A 121 4.32 16.42 -5.00
C GLU A 121 4.47 16.66 -3.50
N GLY A 122 5.17 15.76 -2.80
CA GLY A 122 5.53 15.98 -1.40
C GLY A 122 6.61 17.06 -1.30
N ASP A 123 6.49 17.97 -0.34
CA ASP A 123 7.54 18.97 -0.06
C ASP A 123 8.85 18.22 0.26
N SER A 124 9.84 18.32 -0.64
CA SER A 124 11.19 17.75 -0.51
C SER A 124 12.14 18.60 0.33
#